data_AF-A0A953MRJ0-F1
#
_entry.id   AF-A0A953MRJ0-F1
#
_cell.length_a   1.000
_cell.length_b   1.000
_cell.length_c   1.000
_cell.angle_alpha   90.00
_cell.angle_beta   90.00
_cell.angle_gamma   90.00
#
_symmetry.space_group_name_H-M   'P 1'
#
loop_
_entity.id
_entity.type
_entity.pdbx_description
1 polymer ?
#
loop_
_entity_poly.entity_id
_entity_poly.type
_entity_poly.pdbx_seq_one_letter_code
_entity_poly.pdbx_strand_id
1 'polypeptide(L)'
;MKHYLLTFLAALFLIFASGCSDLQTDINQPDSISIHKDGITNPHSPNFHGDLIKGNNWNMEQCQSCHGPKFSGLTAPSCLTCHTTPGGPEACNTCHGSFTDPVRIAPPRSINDSVLTTYRGVGAHSRHLYDNMLGKPVLCSTCHTVPQTVNAAGHLDTDLPAEVMLKDLAVAHGAVTGAYDAANGTCSNTYCHGNFTYYKESASAENQFVYTADKMSGLNKTVDWTKVDGSQVECGSCHGLPPVGHLQVPLTACASCHETVIDFTGKIIDKTKHINGIINVRQD
;
A
#
# COMPACT_ATOMS: atom_id res chain seq x y z
N MET A 1 6.84 -27.34 79.96
CA MET A 1 7.08 -27.33 78.49
C MET A 1 5.85 -26.92 77.67
N LYS A 2 4.63 -27.44 77.94
CA LYS A 2 3.39 -27.07 77.22
C LYS A 2 3.03 -25.57 77.27
N HIS A 3 3.21 -24.90 78.41
CA HIS A 3 2.86 -23.48 78.56
C HIS A 3 3.83 -22.55 77.83
N TYR A 4 5.13 -22.88 77.79
CA TYR A 4 6.15 -22.10 77.06
C TYR A 4 5.99 -22.21 75.54
N LEU A 5 5.53 -23.36 75.04
CA LEU A 5 5.26 -23.57 73.61
C LEU A 5 4.03 -22.76 73.15
N LEU A 6 2.97 -22.70 73.98
CA LEU A 6 1.79 -21.89 73.68
C LEU A 6 2.10 -20.38 73.68
N THR A 7 2.89 -19.90 74.64
CA THR A 7 3.30 -18.49 74.67
C THR A 7 4.20 -18.12 73.49
N PHE A 8 5.06 -19.04 73.05
CA PHE A 8 5.94 -18.81 71.90
C PHE A 8 5.15 -18.79 70.58
N LEU A 9 4.17 -19.69 70.40
CA LEU A 9 3.29 -19.70 69.24
C LEU A 9 2.36 -18.47 69.18
N ALA A 10 1.85 -18.01 70.32
CA ALA A 10 1.03 -16.80 70.40
C ALA A 10 1.84 -15.53 70.07
N ALA A 11 3.09 -15.44 70.55
CA ALA A 11 3.99 -14.35 70.21
C ALA A 11 4.36 -14.35 68.72
N LEU A 12 4.60 -15.53 68.13
CA LEU A 12 4.91 -15.66 66.71
C LEU A 12 3.71 -15.24 65.82
N PHE A 13 2.48 -15.61 66.20
CA PHE A 13 1.27 -15.23 65.47
C PHE A 13 1.00 -13.71 65.53
N LEU A 14 1.31 -13.05 66.64
CA LEU A 14 1.24 -11.59 66.77
C LEU A 14 2.27 -10.86 65.89
N ILE A 15 3.46 -11.44 65.69
CA ILE A 15 4.50 -10.90 64.80
C ILE A 15 4.13 -11.10 63.32
N PHE A 16 3.50 -12.23 62.96
CA PHE A 16 3.00 -12.45 61.59
C PHE A 16 1.76 -11.60 61.24
N ALA A 17 0.89 -11.31 62.20
CA ALA A 17 -0.28 -10.46 61.98
C ALA A 17 0.06 -8.97 61.84
N SER A 18 1.20 -8.53 62.37
CA SER A 18 1.68 -7.14 62.26
C SER A 18 2.59 -6.90 61.05
N GLY A 19 3.02 -7.96 60.35
CA GLY A 19 3.90 -7.86 59.18
C GLY A 19 3.20 -7.77 57.81
N CYS A 20 1.87 -7.71 57.76
CA CYS A 20 1.11 -7.75 56.50
C CYS A 20 -0.14 -6.83 56.51
N SER A 21 -0.01 -5.51 56.77
CA SER A 21 -0.98 -4.55 56.22
C SER A 21 -0.55 -3.08 56.25
N ASP A 22 0.73 -2.75 56.10
CA ASP A 22 1.05 -1.35 55.76
C ASP A 22 0.64 -1.14 54.30
N LEU A 23 -0.59 -0.62 54.12
CA LEU A 23 -1.04 -0.10 52.86
C LEU A 23 -0.13 1.08 52.54
N GLN A 24 0.63 0.98 51.46
CA GLN A 24 1.44 2.10 50.97
C GLN A 24 0.49 3.27 50.66
N THR A 25 0.32 4.22 51.58
CA THR A 25 -0.56 5.39 51.40
C THR A 25 0.06 6.45 50.51
N ASP A 26 1.35 6.29 50.20
CA ASP A 26 2.16 7.22 49.42
C ASP A 26 2.36 6.72 47.98
N ILE A 27 1.40 5.97 47.44
CA ILE A 27 1.29 5.82 46.00
C ILE A 27 0.65 7.12 45.52
N ASN A 28 1.47 8.10 45.13
CA ASN A 28 1.01 9.17 44.27
C ASN A 28 0.23 8.50 43.13
N GLN A 29 -1.06 8.82 42.99
CA GLN A 29 -1.77 8.49 41.76
C GLN A 29 -0.86 8.94 40.62
N PRO A 30 -0.53 8.06 39.65
CA PRO A 30 0.20 8.53 38.49
C PRO A 30 -0.55 9.75 37.97
N ASP A 31 0.16 10.87 37.79
CA ASP A 31 -0.40 12.10 37.27
C ASP A 31 -1.38 11.74 36.16
N SER A 32 -2.62 12.23 36.25
CA SER A 32 -3.67 11.90 35.28
C SER A 32 -3.08 12.02 33.89
N ILE A 33 -2.91 10.90 33.21
CA ILE A 33 -2.15 10.89 31.97
C ILE A 33 -2.99 11.69 30.97
N SER A 34 -2.55 12.92 30.67
CA SER A 34 -3.29 13.96 29.94
C SER A 34 -3.44 13.66 28.43
N ILE A 35 -3.34 12.38 28.04
CA ILE A 35 -3.48 11.93 26.65
C ILE A 35 -4.95 11.77 26.23
N HIS A 36 -5.86 11.48 27.17
CA HIS A 36 -7.29 11.30 26.87
C HIS A 36 -8.08 12.58 27.18
N LYS A 37 -8.13 13.49 26.22
CA LYS A 37 -8.93 14.73 26.32
C LYS A 37 -10.36 14.51 25.84
N ASP A 38 -11.26 15.39 26.25
CA ASP A 38 -12.64 15.39 25.79
C ASP A 38 -12.70 15.45 24.25
N GLY A 39 -13.55 14.59 23.69
CA GLY A 39 -13.73 14.44 22.24
C GLY A 39 -12.70 13.51 21.56
N ILE A 40 -11.89 12.75 22.30
CA ILE A 40 -10.89 11.84 21.72
C ILE A 40 -11.46 10.77 20.78
N THR A 41 -12.74 10.41 20.93
CA THR A 41 -13.44 9.45 20.05
C THR A 41 -14.24 10.11 18.92
N ASN A 42 -14.30 11.45 18.86
CA ASN A 42 -15.04 12.17 17.84
C ASN A 42 -14.10 12.61 16.70
N PRO A 43 -14.25 12.09 15.46
CA PRO A 43 -13.40 12.47 14.32
C PRO A 43 -13.40 13.95 13.94
N HIS A 44 -14.39 14.72 14.42
CA HIS A 44 -14.48 16.17 14.18
C HIS A 44 -13.88 17.01 15.32
N SER A 45 -13.41 16.35 16.39
CA SER A 45 -12.79 17.03 17.52
C SER A 45 -11.32 17.34 17.23
N PRO A 46 -10.79 18.51 17.64
CA PRO A 46 -9.35 18.77 17.59
C PRO A 46 -8.54 17.85 18.51
N ASN A 47 -9.19 17.13 19.43
CA ASN A 47 -8.57 16.15 20.32
C ASN A 47 -8.72 14.70 19.80
N PHE A 48 -9.19 14.49 18.56
CA PHE A 48 -9.42 13.15 18.02
C PHE A 48 -8.15 12.28 18.12
N HIS A 49 -8.30 11.02 18.53
CA HIS A 49 -7.15 10.13 18.70
C HIS A 49 -6.36 9.93 17.41
N GLY A 50 -7.00 10.01 16.23
CA GLY A 50 -6.28 9.96 14.95
C GLY A 50 -5.24 11.08 14.83
N ASP A 51 -5.53 12.28 15.33
CA ASP A 51 -4.60 13.41 15.32
C ASP A 51 -3.54 13.31 16.42
N LEU A 52 -3.90 12.73 17.58
CA LEU A 52 -2.93 12.35 18.60
C LEU A 52 -1.90 11.34 18.06
N ILE A 53 -2.37 10.30 17.36
CA ILE A 53 -1.53 9.26 16.77
C ILE A 53 -0.65 9.86 15.66
N LYS A 54 -1.19 10.73 14.79
CA LYS A 54 -0.40 11.52 13.82
C LYS A 54 0.71 12.31 14.49
N GLY A 55 0.39 13.01 15.59
CA GLY A 55 1.36 13.79 16.37
C GLY A 55 2.45 12.95 17.03
N ASN A 56 2.21 11.65 17.21
CA ASN A 56 3.18 10.68 17.71
C ASN A 56 3.85 9.88 16.57
N ASN A 57 3.94 10.45 15.37
CA ASN A 57 4.49 9.80 14.17
C ASN A 57 3.87 8.44 13.87
N TRP A 58 2.56 8.32 14.11
CA TRP A 58 1.78 7.09 13.93
C TRP A 58 2.18 5.90 14.82
N ASN A 59 3.15 6.07 15.71
CA ASN A 59 3.58 5.01 16.60
C ASN A 59 2.56 4.85 17.74
N MET A 60 2.04 3.62 17.91
CA MET A 60 1.07 3.27 18.94
C MET A 60 1.63 2.29 19.99
N GLU A 61 2.94 1.99 19.97
CA GLU A 61 3.58 1.03 20.87
C GLU A 61 3.40 1.42 22.34
N GLN A 62 3.54 2.72 22.65
CA GLN A 62 3.34 3.22 24.02
C GLN A 62 1.91 3.04 24.52
N CYS A 63 0.92 3.07 23.62
CA CYS A 63 -0.49 2.88 23.95
C CYS A 63 -0.77 1.44 24.44
N GLN A 64 0.02 0.46 23.98
CA GLN A 64 -0.13 -0.94 24.36
C GLN A 64 0.08 -1.19 25.86
N SER A 65 0.82 -0.31 26.55
CA SER A 65 1.06 -0.41 28.00
C SER A 65 -0.23 -0.40 28.83
N CYS A 66 -1.28 0.30 28.35
CA CYS A 66 -2.57 0.42 29.03
C CYS A 66 -3.73 -0.20 28.23
N HIS A 67 -3.65 -0.18 26.90
CA HIS A 67 -4.67 -0.77 26.02
C HIS A 67 -4.41 -2.26 25.70
N GLY A 68 -3.31 -2.81 26.21
CA GLY A 68 -2.88 -4.19 26.01
C GLY A 68 -2.10 -4.39 24.70
N PRO A 69 -1.30 -5.47 24.58
CA PRO A 69 -0.44 -5.72 23.42
C PRO A 69 -1.17 -5.85 22.07
N LYS A 70 -2.47 -6.15 22.09
CA LYS A 70 -3.32 -6.26 20.89
C LYS A 70 -4.44 -5.22 20.87
N PHE A 71 -4.32 -4.17 21.69
CA PHE A 71 -5.33 -3.12 21.83
C PHE A 71 -6.72 -3.62 22.24
N SER A 72 -6.79 -4.81 22.85
CA SER A 72 -8.03 -5.46 23.30
C SER A 72 -8.58 -4.88 24.61
N GLY A 73 -7.90 -3.91 25.20
CA GLY A 73 -8.15 -3.38 26.53
C GLY A 73 -7.36 -4.14 27.60
N LEU A 74 -6.86 -3.41 28.60
CA LEU A 74 -6.23 -3.94 29.81
C LEU A 74 -6.66 -3.08 31.00
N THR A 75 -5.92 -2.01 31.29
CA THR A 75 -6.28 -0.98 32.28
C THR A 75 -7.04 0.19 31.64
N ALA A 76 -7.03 0.27 30.31
CA ALA A 76 -7.78 1.22 29.49
C ALA A 76 -8.76 0.50 28.53
N PRO A 77 -9.74 1.22 27.93
CA PRO A 77 -10.73 0.64 27.02
C PRO A 77 -10.15 -0.05 25.77
N SER A 78 -10.91 -0.98 25.21
CA SER A 78 -10.55 -1.70 23.98
C SER A 78 -10.72 -0.84 22.73
N CYS A 79 -9.67 -0.74 21.92
CA CYS A 79 -9.70 -0.10 20.60
C CYS A 79 -10.49 -0.94 19.59
N LEU A 80 -10.59 -2.25 19.83
CA LEU A 80 -11.26 -3.20 18.93
C LEU A 80 -12.78 -3.03 18.87
N THR A 81 -13.34 -2.17 19.74
CA THR A 81 -14.76 -1.77 19.67
C THR A 81 -15.08 -1.07 18.34
N CYS A 82 -14.17 -0.20 17.88
CA CYS A 82 -14.33 0.53 16.62
C CYS A 82 -13.42 -0.05 15.52
N HIS A 83 -12.22 -0.50 15.87
CA HIS A 83 -11.26 -1.08 14.93
C HIS A 83 -11.42 -2.60 14.88
N THR A 84 -12.48 -3.05 14.20
CA THR A 84 -12.90 -4.47 14.19
C THR A 84 -12.20 -5.31 13.12
N THR A 85 -11.44 -4.69 12.22
CA THR A 85 -10.69 -5.39 11.18
C THR A 85 -9.53 -6.20 11.77
N PRO A 86 -9.12 -7.31 11.12
CA PRO A 86 -7.89 -8.01 11.51
C PRO A 86 -6.69 -7.05 11.53
N GLY A 87 -5.97 -7.03 12.66
CA GLY A 87 -4.92 -6.02 12.93
C GLY A 87 -5.39 -4.86 13.80
N GLY A 88 -6.70 -4.71 14.02
CA GLY A 88 -7.27 -3.67 14.86
C GLY A 88 -6.86 -2.26 14.40
N PRO A 89 -6.41 -1.37 15.31
CA PRO A 89 -5.98 -0.04 14.92
C PRO A 89 -4.74 -0.04 13.99
N GLU A 90 -4.00 -1.15 13.91
CA GLU A 90 -2.82 -1.30 13.04
C GLU A 90 -3.15 -1.95 11.68
N ALA A 91 -4.43 -2.21 11.36
CA ALA A 91 -4.80 -2.68 10.04
C ALA A 91 -4.38 -1.65 8.96
N CYS A 92 -3.80 -2.11 7.84
CA CYS A 92 -3.20 -1.20 6.84
C CYS A 92 -4.18 -0.15 6.28
N ASN A 93 -5.45 -0.50 6.15
CA ASN A 93 -6.50 0.40 5.65
C ASN A 93 -6.90 1.51 6.66
N THR A 94 -6.44 1.42 7.91
CA THR A 94 -6.77 2.37 8.99
C THR A 94 -6.10 3.73 8.79
N CYS A 95 -4.82 3.76 8.42
CA CYS A 95 -4.06 5.00 8.27
C CYS A 95 -4.18 5.55 6.84
N HIS A 96 -4.02 4.69 5.85
CA HIS A 96 -4.15 5.02 4.43
C HIS A 96 -5.02 3.96 3.73
N GLY A 97 -5.82 4.37 2.76
CA GLY A 97 -6.81 3.49 2.15
C GLY A 97 -8.22 3.77 2.66
N SER A 98 -9.05 2.74 2.82
CA SER A 98 -10.45 2.87 3.20
C SER A 98 -10.73 2.25 4.56
N PHE A 99 -11.09 3.08 5.54
CA PHE A 99 -11.43 2.60 6.89
C PHE A 99 -12.55 1.55 6.89
N THR A 100 -13.54 1.71 5.99
CA THR A 100 -14.72 0.84 5.90
C THR A 100 -14.52 -0.38 5.01
N ASP A 101 -13.41 -0.45 4.26
CA ASP A 101 -13.14 -1.54 3.32
C ASP A 101 -11.72 -2.10 3.56
N PRO A 102 -11.59 -3.26 4.26
CA PRO A 102 -10.30 -3.83 4.62
C PRO A 102 -9.46 -4.31 3.44
N VAL A 103 -10.04 -4.48 2.24
CA VAL A 103 -9.26 -4.86 1.05
C VAL A 103 -8.71 -3.64 0.30
N ARG A 104 -9.23 -2.44 0.57
CA ARG A 104 -8.73 -1.17 0.02
C ARG A 104 -7.67 -0.56 0.92
N ILE A 105 -6.50 -1.18 0.91
CA ILE A 105 -5.33 -0.73 1.69
C ILE A 105 -4.53 0.37 0.99
N ALA A 106 -4.63 0.53 -0.34
CA ALA A 106 -4.03 1.68 -1.02
C ALA A 106 -5.00 2.88 -1.01
N PRO A 107 -4.50 4.13 -0.98
CA PRO A 107 -5.33 5.33 -0.97
C PRO A 107 -6.45 5.31 -2.02
N PRO A 108 -7.68 5.51 -1.52
CA PRO A 108 -8.43 6.69 -1.89
C PRO A 108 -8.31 7.79 -0.84
N ARG A 109 -7.90 7.47 0.40
CA ARG A 109 -7.53 8.44 1.44
C ARG A 109 -6.06 8.28 1.79
N SER A 110 -5.29 9.36 1.72
CA SER A 110 -3.90 9.39 2.21
C SER A 110 -3.83 9.67 3.71
N ILE A 111 -2.64 9.53 4.29
CA ILE A 111 -2.40 9.71 5.73
C ILE A 111 -2.69 11.14 6.25
N ASN A 112 -2.77 12.13 5.36
CA ASN A 112 -3.18 13.50 5.69
C ASN A 112 -4.68 13.76 5.42
N ASP A 113 -5.48 12.70 5.33
CA ASP A 113 -6.92 12.70 5.05
C ASP A 113 -7.34 13.22 3.67
N SER A 114 -6.40 13.59 2.80
CA SER A 114 -6.74 13.95 1.42
C SER A 114 -7.35 12.76 0.68
N VAL A 115 -8.41 13.04 -0.07
CA VAL A 115 -9.06 12.10 -1.00
C VAL A 115 -8.97 12.56 -2.46
N LEU A 116 -8.30 13.68 -2.70
CA LEU A 116 -8.20 14.28 -4.02
C LEU A 116 -7.09 13.58 -4.81
N THR A 117 -7.40 13.14 -6.04
CA THR A 117 -6.43 12.48 -6.92
C THR A 117 -5.30 13.41 -7.38
N THR A 118 -5.50 14.73 -7.26
CA THR A 118 -4.44 15.73 -7.46
C THR A 118 -3.38 15.70 -6.36
N TYR A 119 -3.66 15.08 -5.21
CA TYR A 119 -2.67 14.81 -4.18
C TYR A 119 -1.93 13.52 -4.51
N ARG A 120 -0.59 13.58 -4.62
CA ARG A 120 0.25 12.45 -5.03
C ARG A 120 0.09 11.19 -4.16
N GLY A 121 -0.22 11.35 -2.87
CA GLY A 121 -0.50 10.24 -1.97
C GLY A 121 -1.78 9.48 -2.34
N VAL A 122 -2.72 10.11 -3.05
CA VAL A 122 -3.90 9.44 -3.62
C VAL A 122 -3.63 9.06 -5.07
N GLY A 123 -3.46 10.04 -5.95
CA GLY A 123 -3.08 9.85 -7.35
C GLY A 123 -3.84 8.73 -8.06
N ALA A 124 -3.10 7.98 -8.88
CA ALA A 124 -3.62 6.87 -9.67
C ALA A 124 -3.60 5.51 -8.96
N HIS A 125 -3.44 5.44 -7.62
CA HIS A 125 -3.41 4.17 -6.89
C HIS A 125 -4.59 3.27 -7.24
N SER A 126 -5.83 3.79 -7.12
CA SER A 126 -7.03 2.98 -7.39
C SER A 126 -7.10 2.51 -8.85
N ARG A 127 -6.63 3.32 -9.81
CA ARG A 127 -6.57 2.94 -11.24
C ARG A 127 -5.62 1.79 -11.52
N HIS A 128 -4.51 1.71 -10.78
CA HIS A 128 -3.52 0.64 -10.94
C HIS A 128 -3.95 -0.64 -10.21
N LEU A 129 -4.41 -0.52 -8.96
CA LEU A 129 -4.64 -1.68 -8.09
C LEU A 129 -6.02 -2.31 -8.25
N TYR A 130 -7.06 -1.53 -8.53
CA TYR A 130 -8.45 -2.00 -8.44
C TYR A 130 -9.19 -1.83 -9.76
N ASP A 131 -9.04 -0.67 -10.39
CA ASP A 131 -9.87 -0.25 -11.52
C ASP A 131 -9.11 -0.30 -12.86
N ASN A 132 -8.16 -1.24 -13.02
CA ASN A 132 -7.35 -1.31 -14.23
C ASN A 132 -8.21 -1.70 -15.45
N MET A 133 -8.27 -0.79 -16.42
CA MET A 133 -9.07 -0.95 -17.62
C MET A 133 -8.31 -1.64 -18.76
N LEU A 134 -6.99 -1.61 -18.76
CA LEU A 134 -6.16 -2.01 -19.90
C LEU A 134 -5.37 -3.29 -19.67
N GLY A 135 -5.09 -3.66 -18.42
CA GLY A 135 -4.30 -4.85 -18.08
C GLY A 135 -4.77 -5.49 -16.76
N LYS A 136 -3.94 -6.39 -16.22
CA LYS A 136 -4.15 -6.92 -14.86
C LYS A 136 -3.97 -5.82 -13.80
N PRO A 137 -4.59 -5.97 -12.62
CA PRO A 137 -4.23 -5.20 -11.45
C PRO A 137 -2.70 -5.18 -11.23
N VAL A 138 -2.15 -4.00 -10.99
CA VAL A 138 -0.73 -3.81 -10.67
C VAL A 138 -0.57 -3.93 -9.17
N LEU A 139 0.34 -4.80 -8.73
CA LEU A 139 0.60 -5.02 -7.31
C LEU A 139 1.39 -3.86 -6.71
N CYS A 140 1.18 -3.59 -5.42
CA CYS A 140 1.92 -2.57 -4.68
C CYS A 140 3.44 -2.77 -4.78
N SER A 141 3.88 -4.03 -4.80
CA SER A 141 5.29 -4.39 -4.91
C SER A 141 5.93 -3.89 -6.19
N THR A 142 5.18 -3.70 -7.27
CA THR A 142 5.74 -3.17 -8.53
C THR A 142 6.30 -1.75 -8.38
N CYS A 143 5.83 -0.98 -7.37
CA CYS A 143 6.27 0.40 -7.13
C CYS A 143 6.92 0.61 -5.75
N HIS A 144 6.60 -0.21 -4.75
CA HIS A 144 7.03 0.00 -3.37
C HIS A 144 7.63 -1.27 -2.77
N THR A 145 8.39 -1.09 -1.68
CA THR A 145 8.63 -2.17 -0.72
C THR A 145 7.46 -2.17 0.26
N VAL A 146 6.62 -3.20 0.21
CA VAL A 146 5.40 -3.27 1.02
C VAL A 146 5.74 -3.80 2.41
N PRO A 147 5.56 -3.01 3.48
CA PRO A 147 5.83 -3.47 4.84
C PRO A 147 4.85 -4.57 5.24
N GLN A 148 5.33 -5.56 6.00
CA GLN A 148 4.48 -6.64 6.53
C GLN A 148 3.76 -6.25 7.82
N THR A 149 4.30 -5.27 8.56
CA THR A 149 3.75 -4.74 9.80
C THR A 149 3.92 -3.24 9.84
N VAL A 150 3.15 -2.55 10.71
CA VAL A 150 3.27 -1.08 10.82
C VAL A 150 4.67 -0.65 11.28
N ASN A 151 5.33 -1.43 12.13
CA ASN A 151 6.67 -1.11 12.64
C ASN A 151 7.81 -1.72 11.80
N ALA A 152 7.52 -2.24 10.61
CA ALA A 152 8.57 -2.71 9.71
C ALA A 152 9.46 -1.53 9.30
N ALA A 153 10.77 -1.78 9.21
CA ALA A 153 11.73 -0.76 8.78
C ALA A 153 11.36 -0.20 7.39
N GLY A 154 11.40 1.12 7.25
CA GLY A 154 11.00 1.82 6.04
C GLY A 154 9.52 2.21 5.97
N HIS A 155 8.78 2.19 7.09
CA HIS A 155 7.35 2.53 7.09
C HIS A 155 6.99 3.70 8.02
N LEU A 156 7.04 3.51 9.34
CA LEU A 156 6.77 4.58 10.31
C LEU A 156 8.05 5.30 10.78
N ASP A 157 9.21 4.69 10.53
CA ASP A 157 10.53 5.14 10.95
C ASP A 157 11.29 5.92 9.88
N THR A 158 10.68 6.13 8.70
CA THR A 158 11.25 6.92 7.60
C THR A 158 10.43 8.17 7.31
N ASP A 159 11.12 9.21 6.84
CA ASP A 159 10.48 10.46 6.47
C ASP A 159 9.59 10.30 5.25
N LEU A 160 8.48 11.03 5.24
CA LEU A 160 7.60 11.11 4.08
C LEU A 160 8.29 11.84 2.91
N PRO A 161 7.96 11.50 1.65
CA PRO A 161 7.00 10.49 1.22
C PRO A 161 7.59 9.07 1.10
N ALA A 162 6.73 8.05 1.10
CA ALA A 162 7.15 6.67 0.84
C ALA A 162 7.92 6.55 -0.49
N GLU A 163 9.03 5.81 -0.46
CA GLU A 163 9.91 5.67 -1.62
C GLU A 163 9.26 4.87 -2.74
N VAL A 164 9.41 5.34 -3.97
CA VAL A 164 8.98 4.62 -5.18
C VAL A 164 10.20 3.96 -5.81
N MET A 165 10.20 2.63 -5.82
CA MET A 165 11.19 1.77 -6.45
C MET A 165 10.49 0.89 -7.48
N LEU A 166 10.46 1.37 -8.74
CA LEU A 166 9.86 0.62 -9.84
C LEU A 166 10.63 -0.67 -10.09
N LYS A 167 9.92 -1.80 -10.10
CA LYS A 167 10.50 -3.14 -10.27
C LYS A 167 9.60 -4.08 -11.06
N ASP A 168 10.08 -5.29 -11.27
CA ASP A 168 9.36 -6.37 -11.97
C ASP A 168 8.89 -5.91 -13.36
N LEU A 169 7.60 -6.04 -13.64
CA LEU A 169 7.00 -5.67 -14.92
C LEU A 169 7.22 -4.20 -15.29
N ALA A 170 7.32 -3.28 -14.32
CA ALA A 170 7.52 -1.86 -14.60
C ALA A 170 8.84 -1.57 -15.33
N VAL A 171 9.86 -2.41 -15.14
CA VAL A 171 11.20 -2.23 -15.70
C VAL A 171 11.57 -3.31 -16.73
N ALA A 172 10.58 -4.05 -17.24
CA ALA A 172 10.78 -5.12 -18.20
C ALA A 172 11.12 -4.62 -19.62
N HIS A 173 11.69 -5.50 -20.45
CA HIS A 173 11.91 -5.31 -21.89
C HIS A 173 12.55 -3.96 -22.30
N GLY A 174 13.65 -3.58 -21.64
CA GLY A 174 14.39 -2.36 -21.95
C GLY A 174 14.04 -1.15 -21.08
N ALA A 175 13.04 -1.26 -20.21
CA ALA A 175 12.64 -0.23 -19.25
C ALA A 175 13.49 -0.16 -17.97
N VAL A 176 14.79 -0.48 -18.03
CA VAL A 176 15.64 -0.69 -16.84
C VAL A 176 15.92 0.59 -16.02
N THR A 177 15.52 1.76 -16.53
CA THR A 177 15.67 3.07 -15.88
C THR A 177 14.34 3.71 -15.50
N GLY A 178 13.30 2.91 -15.28
CA GLY A 178 11.99 3.38 -14.83
C GLY A 178 12.12 4.30 -13.62
N ALA A 179 11.47 5.47 -13.67
CA ALA A 179 11.61 6.50 -12.65
C ALA A 179 10.27 7.14 -12.31
N TYR A 180 10.11 7.47 -11.02
CA TYR A 180 9.08 8.37 -10.52
C TYR A 180 9.72 9.68 -10.06
N ASP A 181 9.32 10.78 -10.69
CA ASP A 181 9.68 12.12 -10.26
C ASP A 181 8.64 12.60 -9.23
N ALA A 182 9.04 12.58 -7.96
CA ALA A 182 8.16 12.98 -6.87
C ALA A 182 7.80 14.47 -6.88
N ALA A 183 8.64 15.35 -7.46
CA ALA A 183 8.40 16.78 -7.51
C ALA A 183 7.29 17.13 -8.50
N ASN A 184 7.30 16.46 -9.66
CA ASN A 184 6.31 16.68 -10.72
C ASN A 184 5.16 15.67 -10.69
N GLY A 185 5.26 14.61 -9.89
CA GLY A 185 4.27 13.53 -9.86
C GLY A 185 4.20 12.79 -11.18
N THR A 186 5.35 12.50 -11.81
CA THR A 186 5.37 11.86 -13.13
C THR A 186 6.12 10.54 -13.13
N CYS A 187 5.63 9.57 -13.89
CA CYS A 187 6.32 8.30 -14.15
C CYS A 187 6.89 8.33 -15.57
N SER A 188 8.15 7.94 -15.73
CA SER A 188 8.82 7.86 -17.03
C SER A 188 9.63 6.57 -17.16
N ASN A 189 10.08 6.27 -18.39
CA ASN A 189 10.95 5.13 -18.71
C ASN A 189 10.42 3.77 -18.23
N THR A 190 9.10 3.63 -18.10
CA THR A 190 8.44 2.42 -17.57
C THR A 190 7.86 1.59 -18.70
N TYR A 191 7.96 0.26 -18.61
CA TYR A 191 7.43 -0.69 -19.60
C TYR A 191 5.95 -0.45 -19.89
N CYS A 192 5.12 -0.38 -18.83
CA CYS A 192 3.67 -0.20 -18.95
C CYS A 192 3.29 1.13 -19.63
N HIS A 193 4.19 2.11 -19.62
CA HIS A 193 3.99 3.45 -20.17
C HIS A 193 4.72 3.62 -21.53
N GLY A 194 5.06 2.49 -22.16
CA GLY A 194 5.57 2.46 -23.53
C GLY A 194 7.09 2.45 -23.65
N ASN A 195 7.85 2.31 -22.57
CA ASN A 195 9.31 2.20 -22.65
C ASN A 195 9.77 0.75 -22.89
N PHE A 196 9.20 0.07 -23.88
CA PHE A 196 9.58 -1.30 -24.21
C PHE A 196 10.33 -1.38 -25.53
N THR A 197 11.14 -2.42 -25.66
CA THR A 197 11.84 -2.82 -26.87
C THR A 197 11.79 -4.33 -27.02
N TYR A 198 11.37 -4.78 -28.20
CA TYR A 198 11.43 -6.18 -28.61
C TYR A 198 12.29 -6.30 -29.86
N TYR A 199 13.35 -7.10 -29.80
CA TYR A 199 14.28 -7.27 -30.90
C TYR A 199 13.81 -8.35 -31.88
N LYS A 200 14.04 -8.11 -33.18
CA LYS A 200 13.71 -9.04 -34.26
C LYS A 200 14.40 -10.39 -34.08
N GLU A 201 15.66 -10.38 -33.65
CA GLU A 201 16.47 -11.58 -33.41
C GLU A 201 15.92 -12.47 -32.29
N SER A 202 15.13 -11.90 -31.37
CA SER A 202 14.48 -12.64 -30.28
C SER A 202 13.12 -13.20 -30.68
N ALA A 203 12.59 -12.82 -31.85
CA ALA A 203 11.32 -13.32 -32.35
C ALA A 203 11.50 -14.66 -33.09
N SER A 204 10.45 -15.50 -33.04
CA SER A 204 10.42 -16.74 -33.83
C SER A 204 10.55 -16.45 -35.33
N ALA A 205 11.14 -17.37 -36.08
CA ALA A 205 11.41 -17.17 -37.50
C ALA A 205 10.12 -16.86 -38.28
N GLU A 206 8.99 -17.45 -37.90
CA GLU A 206 7.69 -17.21 -38.55
C GLU A 206 7.13 -15.81 -38.29
N ASN A 207 7.59 -15.12 -37.24
CA ASN A 207 7.12 -13.79 -36.87
C ASN A 207 8.11 -12.68 -37.28
N GLN A 208 9.34 -13.01 -37.66
CA GLN A 208 10.34 -12.00 -38.03
C GLN A 208 9.93 -11.14 -39.25
N PHE A 209 9.03 -11.62 -40.11
CA PHE A 209 8.57 -10.84 -41.28
C PHE A 209 7.78 -9.58 -40.90
N VAL A 210 7.16 -9.53 -39.71
CA VAL A 210 6.43 -8.33 -39.27
C VAL A 210 7.36 -7.22 -38.79
N TYR A 211 8.65 -7.50 -38.59
CA TYR A 211 9.65 -6.51 -38.20
C TYR A 211 10.21 -5.79 -39.43
N THR A 212 9.90 -4.50 -39.54
CA THR A 212 10.42 -3.59 -40.59
C THR A 212 11.74 -2.93 -40.20
N ALA A 213 12.19 -3.14 -38.97
CA ALA A 213 13.48 -2.72 -38.42
C ALA A 213 14.05 -3.82 -37.50
N ASP A 214 15.23 -3.61 -36.93
CA ASP A 214 15.86 -4.58 -36.01
C ASP A 214 15.11 -4.76 -34.69
N LYS A 215 14.19 -3.84 -34.38
CA LYS A 215 13.38 -3.86 -33.16
C LYS A 215 12.04 -3.18 -33.34
N MET A 216 11.09 -3.56 -32.50
CA MET A 216 9.86 -2.83 -32.24
C MET A 216 9.96 -2.09 -30.91
N SER A 217 9.46 -0.86 -30.87
CA SER A 217 9.50 -0.03 -29.66
C SER A 217 8.18 0.69 -29.42
N GLY A 218 7.89 0.94 -28.15
CA GLY A 218 6.81 1.83 -27.73
C GLY A 218 7.21 3.30 -27.84
N LEU A 219 6.35 4.18 -27.35
CA LEU A 219 6.51 5.64 -27.45
C LEU A 219 7.16 6.28 -26.21
N ASN A 220 7.49 5.48 -25.19
CA ASN A 220 8.08 5.92 -23.91
C ASN A 220 7.40 7.20 -23.36
N LYS A 221 6.08 7.12 -23.13
CA LYS A 221 5.30 8.26 -22.66
C LYS A 221 5.59 8.51 -21.19
N THR A 222 6.07 9.69 -20.86
CA THR A 222 6.01 10.21 -19.49
C THR A 222 4.56 10.54 -19.15
N VAL A 223 4.05 9.99 -18.05
CA VAL A 223 2.66 10.23 -17.60
C VAL A 223 2.61 11.00 -16.30
N ASP A 224 1.49 11.68 -16.09
CA ASP A 224 1.15 12.35 -14.83
C ASP A 224 0.38 11.39 -13.90
N TRP A 225 0.95 11.10 -12.73
CA TRP A 225 0.38 10.22 -11.69
C TRP A 225 -0.90 10.80 -11.06
N THR A 226 -1.04 12.11 -11.06
CA THR A 226 -2.14 12.83 -10.41
C THR A 226 -3.33 13.09 -11.34
N LYS A 227 -3.16 12.83 -12.64
CA LYS A 227 -4.19 13.01 -13.66
C LYS A 227 -4.87 11.69 -14.04
N VAL A 228 -6.06 11.47 -13.50
CA VAL A 228 -6.83 10.20 -13.64
C VAL A 228 -8.11 10.32 -14.48
N ASP A 229 -8.18 11.33 -15.34
CA ASP A 229 -9.32 11.63 -16.21
C ASP A 229 -9.39 10.80 -17.50
N GLY A 230 -8.42 9.90 -17.70
CA GLY A 230 -8.30 9.05 -18.88
C GLY A 230 -7.32 9.58 -19.94
N SER A 231 -6.90 10.85 -19.88
CA SER A 231 -6.01 11.44 -20.90
C SER A 231 -4.60 10.81 -20.93
N GLN A 232 -4.23 10.09 -19.87
CA GLN A 232 -2.93 9.43 -19.78
C GLN A 232 -2.89 8.08 -20.53
N VAL A 233 -4.05 7.48 -20.81
CA VAL A 233 -4.18 6.07 -21.25
C VAL A 233 -4.95 5.90 -22.56
N GLU A 234 -4.99 6.93 -23.39
CA GLU A 234 -5.62 6.85 -24.72
C GLU A 234 -4.91 5.83 -25.62
N CYS A 235 -5.67 5.12 -26.46
CA CYS A 235 -5.08 4.19 -27.42
C CYS A 235 -4.11 4.93 -28.34
N GLY A 236 -2.94 4.35 -28.58
CA GLY A 236 -1.86 5.01 -29.31
C GLY A 236 -0.87 5.78 -28.43
N SER A 237 -1.13 5.94 -27.12
CA SER A 237 -0.26 6.73 -26.26
C SER A 237 0.95 5.97 -25.71
N CYS A 238 0.85 4.65 -25.52
CA CYS A 238 1.97 3.82 -25.04
C CYS A 238 2.78 3.23 -26.20
N HIS A 239 2.11 2.85 -27.28
CA HIS A 239 2.72 2.38 -28.52
C HIS A 239 1.88 2.85 -29.71
N GLY A 240 2.49 2.97 -30.88
CA GLY A 240 1.76 3.23 -32.12
C GLY A 240 0.77 2.11 -32.46
N LEU A 241 -0.19 2.37 -33.34
CA LEU A 241 -1.14 1.37 -33.83
C LEU A 241 -0.87 1.07 -35.31
N PRO A 242 0.13 0.24 -35.66
CA PRO A 242 0.93 -0.66 -34.80
C PRO A 242 2.22 -0.02 -34.23
N PRO A 243 2.95 -0.69 -33.32
CA PRO A 243 4.18 -0.16 -32.72
C PRO A 243 5.24 0.24 -33.77
N VAL A 244 6.13 1.16 -33.39
CA VAL A 244 7.24 1.57 -34.26
C VAL A 244 8.11 0.36 -34.57
N GLY A 245 8.48 0.15 -35.84
CA GLY A 245 9.25 -1.02 -36.28
C GLY A 245 8.40 -2.24 -36.65
N HIS A 246 7.07 -2.16 -36.52
CA HIS A 246 6.13 -3.16 -37.01
C HIS A 246 5.67 -2.86 -38.45
N LEU A 247 5.35 -3.89 -39.22
CA LEU A 247 4.70 -3.81 -40.53
C LEU A 247 3.41 -2.99 -40.41
N GLN A 248 3.25 -1.99 -41.27
CA GLN A 248 2.07 -1.15 -41.23
C GLN A 248 0.84 -1.89 -41.77
N VAL A 249 -0.19 -1.99 -40.95
CA VAL A 249 -1.47 -2.64 -41.25
C VAL A 249 -2.61 -1.80 -40.65
N PRO A 250 -3.83 -1.81 -41.23
CA PRO A 250 -4.96 -1.14 -40.60
C PRO A 250 -5.32 -1.80 -39.26
N LEU A 251 -5.93 -1.04 -38.35
CA LEU A 251 -6.34 -1.54 -37.02
C LEU A 251 -7.20 -2.82 -37.11
N THR A 252 -8.06 -2.89 -38.12
CA THR A 252 -8.92 -4.06 -38.39
C THR A 252 -8.14 -5.32 -38.77
N ALA A 253 -6.85 -5.23 -39.08
CA ALA A 253 -6.02 -6.39 -39.38
C ALA A 253 -5.21 -6.89 -38.18
N CYS A 254 -5.16 -6.13 -37.07
CA CYS A 254 -4.37 -6.50 -35.91
C CYS A 254 -4.87 -7.81 -35.27
N ALA A 255 -6.18 -8.02 -35.22
CA ALA A 255 -6.79 -9.23 -34.70
C ALA A 255 -6.45 -10.50 -35.52
N SER A 256 -6.01 -10.39 -36.77
CA SER A 256 -5.56 -11.55 -37.56
C SER A 256 -4.24 -12.17 -37.03
N CYS A 257 -3.51 -11.43 -36.19
CA CYS A 257 -2.28 -11.91 -35.54
C CYS A 257 -2.40 -11.89 -34.01
N HIS A 258 -3.06 -10.88 -33.44
CA HIS A 258 -3.23 -10.68 -32.00
C HIS A 258 -4.63 -11.07 -31.51
N GLU A 259 -5.20 -12.13 -32.11
CA GLU A 259 -6.59 -12.58 -31.90
C GLU A 259 -6.93 -12.91 -30.44
N THR A 260 -5.92 -13.22 -29.62
CA THR A 260 -6.11 -13.55 -28.21
C THR A 260 -6.15 -12.31 -27.31
N VAL A 261 -5.77 -11.13 -27.82
CA VAL A 261 -5.67 -9.88 -27.05
C VAL A 261 -6.77 -8.91 -27.44
N ILE A 262 -7.03 -8.76 -28.75
CA ILE A 262 -7.96 -7.77 -29.31
C ILE A 262 -8.90 -8.38 -30.35
N ASP A 263 -10.07 -7.76 -30.54
CA ASP A 263 -10.98 -8.09 -31.64
C ASP A 263 -10.73 -7.22 -32.89
N PHE A 264 -11.47 -7.52 -33.98
CA PHE A 264 -11.38 -6.79 -35.26
C PHE A 264 -11.81 -5.31 -35.19
N THR A 265 -12.37 -4.85 -34.07
CA THR A 265 -12.68 -3.43 -33.82
C THR A 265 -11.56 -2.71 -33.05
N GLY A 266 -10.51 -3.44 -32.64
CA GLY A 266 -9.40 -2.92 -31.82
C GLY A 266 -9.70 -2.89 -30.33
N LYS A 267 -10.78 -3.53 -29.86
CA LYS A 267 -11.12 -3.61 -28.44
C LYS A 267 -10.32 -4.75 -27.79
N ILE A 268 -9.77 -4.47 -26.61
CA ILE A 268 -9.13 -5.49 -25.77
C ILE A 268 -10.19 -6.48 -25.27
N ILE A 269 -10.02 -7.75 -25.63
CA ILE A 269 -10.89 -8.86 -25.21
C ILE A 269 -10.29 -9.67 -24.06
N ASP A 270 -8.96 -9.64 -23.90
CA ASP A 270 -8.25 -10.27 -22.78
C ASP A 270 -7.23 -9.33 -22.15
N LYS A 271 -7.61 -8.72 -21.02
CA LYS A 271 -6.73 -7.84 -20.24
C LYS A 271 -5.54 -8.58 -19.62
N THR A 272 -5.61 -9.90 -19.49
CA THR A 272 -4.49 -10.67 -18.95
C THR A 272 -3.31 -10.76 -19.92
N LYS A 273 -3.56 -10.46 -21.20
CA LYS A 273 -2.59 -10.48 -22.28
C LYS A 273 -2.14 -9.10 -22.76
N HIS A 274 -2.78 -8.03 -22.32
CA HIS A 274 -2.38 -6.66 -22.66
C HIS A 274 -1.59 -6.04 -21.50
N ILE A 275 -0.35 -5.61 -21.78
CA ILE A 275 0.63 -5.11 -20.78
C ILE A 275 1.06 -6.23 -19.82
N ASN A 276 1.51 -7.37 -20.35
CA ASN A 276 1.93 -8.54 -19.56
C ASN A 276 3.42 -8.93 -19.75
N GLY A 277 4.20 -8.16 -20.53
CA GLY A 277 5.59 -8.48 -20.86
C GLY A 277 5.76 -9.30 -22.14
N ILE A 278 4.70 -9.84 -22.73
CA ILE A 278 4.81 -10.81 -23.82
C ILE A 278 4.14 -10.26 -25.08
N ILE A 279 4.72 -10.55 -26.25
CA ILE A 279 4.04 -10.35 -27.53
C ILE A 279 3.10 -11.54 -27.73
N ASN A 280 1.82 -11.37 -27.41
CA ASN A 280 0.81 -12.39 -27.66
C ASN A 280 0.39 -12.36 -29.14
N VAL A 281 0.78 -13.39 -29.88
CA VAL A 281 0.36 -13.66 -31.26
C VAL A 281 -0.27 -15.06 -31.33
N ARG A 282 -1.13 -15.29 -32.33
CA ARG A 282 -1.75 -16.56 -32.77
C ARG A 282 -1.45 -17.78 -31.87
N GLN A 283 -2.50 -18.33 -31.25
CA GLN A 283 -2.46 -19.56 -30.44
C GLN A 283 -1.54 -19.60 -29.19
N ASP A 284 -0.98 -18.48 -28.75
CA ASP A 284 -0.30 -18.33 -27.44
C ASP A 284 -1.03 -17.37 -26.45
#